data_AF-A0AAN9YNY7-F1
#
_entry.id   AF-A0AAN9YNY7-F1
#
_cell.length_a   1.000
_cell.length_b   1.000
_cell.length_c   1.000
_cell.angle_alpha   90.00
_cell.angle_beta   90.00
_cell.angle_gamma   90.00
#
_symmetry.space_group_name_H-M   'P 1'
#
loop_
_entity.id
_entity.type
_entity.pdbx_description
1 polymer ?
#
loop_
_entity_poly.entity_id
_entity_poly.type
_entity_poly.pdbx_seq_one_letter_code
_entity_poly.pdbx_strand_id
1 'polypeptide(L)'
;MSAEEEDRAPKRIKLALDGSYATSTPKDFKETPPTTPAPEPIQFQLPSPPRSSGVACGPVTPPHQMISSRPSTPPSPNWPSINPKVALRYLDLPGTPVKMSSPKVKTATLWSKNKDDLLKTLTELKAELGQLRIQKVTSSGTKLNKIHDLRKSIARVLTIVNIKQRSQLRLFYKNKKYLPLDLRPKQTRAIRRRLSPEEKSQVLEKTKKRQTHFPQRKFAVKV
;
A
#
# COMPACT_ATOMS: atom_id res chain seq x y z
N MET A 1 -27.55 -3.01 75.29
CA MET A 1 -27.04 -4.39 75.28
C MET A 1 -26.12 -4.49 74.08
N SER A 2 -24.84 -4.61 74.40
CA SER A 2 -23.68 -4.56 73.52
C SER A 2 -23.49 -5.84 72.72
N ALA A 3 -22.53 -5.76 71.79
CA ALA A 3 -21.75 -6.85 71.19
C ALA A 3 -22.43 -7.63 70.04
N GLU A 4 -21.78 -7.96 68.92
CA GLU A 4 -20.38 -7.81 68.54
C GLU A 4 -20.22 -7.93 67.02
N GLU A 5 -19.24 -7.18 66.54
CA GLU A 5 -18.65 -7.18 65.20
C GLU A 5 -17.51 -8.19 65.19
N GLU A 6 -17.43 -9.10 64.21
CA GLU A 6 -16.15 -9.75 63.89
C GLU A 6 -15.99 -10.12 62.41
N ASP A 7 -14.88 -9.63 61.88
CA ASP A 7 -14.19 -9.91 60.63
C ASP A 7 -14.01 -11.39 60.29
N ARG A 8 -14.07 -11.72 58.99
CA ARG A 8 -13.51 -12.98 58.48
C ARG A 8 -12.85 -12.85 57.10
N ALA A 9 -11.60 -12.39 57.14
CA ALA A 9 -10.48 -12.96 56.37
C ALA A 9 -9.30 -13.13 57.35
N PRO A 10 -8.24 -13.94 57.12
CA PRO A 10 -7.86 -14.72 55.94
C PRO A 10 -7.44 -16.19 56.24
N LYS A 11 -7.36 -17.07 55.23
CA LYS A 11 -6.60 -18.33 55.34
C LYS A 11 -5.46 -18.37 54.31
N ARG A 12 -4.30 -17.92 54.78
CA ARG A 12 -2.97 -18.08 54.20
C ARG A 12 -2.57 -19.56 54.33
N ILE A 13 -2.68 -20.32 53.25
CA ILE A 13 -2.16 -21.70 53.20
C ILE A 13 -0.64 -21.61 53.02
N LYS A 14 0.10 -21.93 54.09
CA LYS A 14 1.51 -22.31 54.04
C LYS A 14 1.57 -23.81 53.78
N LEU A 15 2.21 -24.22 52.69
CA LEU A 15 2.76 -25.57 52.57
C LEU A 15 4.23 -25.43 52.21
N ALA A 16 5.07 -25.95 53.10
CA ALA A 16 6.50 -26.26 52.91
C ALA A 16 6.63 -27.27 51.75
N LEU A 17 7.61 -27.15 50.84
CA LEU A 17 8.93 -27.82 50.92
C LEU A 17 8.73 -29.25 51.47
N ASP A 18 8.75 -30.31 50.66
CA ASP A 18 9.97 -30.85 50.05
C ASP A 18 9.69 -31.60 48.74
N GLY A 19 10.54 -31.38 47.73
CA GLY A 19 10.47 -32.06 46.44
C GLY A 19 11.73 -31.79 45.65
N SER A 20 12.64 -32.74 45.68
CA SER A 20 13.94 -32.77 45.01
C SER A 20 13.81 -32.65 43.49
N TYR A 21 14.27 -31.54 42.92
CA TYR A 21 14.50 -31.42 41.49
C TYR A 21 15.98 -31.63 41.22
N ALA A 22 16.30 -32.77 40.60
CA ALA A 22 17.61 -33.05 40.05
C ALA A 22 17.97 -32.01 38.98
N THR A 23 18.99 -31.20 39.24
CA THR A 23 19.63 -30.38 38.22
C THR A 23 20.56 -31.26 37.38
N SER A 24 20.05 -31.77 36.26
CA SER A 24 20.91 -32.24 35.18
C SER A 24 21.54 -31.02 34.51
N THR A 25 22.87 -30.96 34.50
CA THR A 25 23.67 -29.96 33.80
C THR A 25 23.65 -30.28 32.29
N PRO A 26 23.20 -29.37 31.42
CA PRO A 26 23.52 -29.46 30.01
C PRO A 26 24.96 -28.98 29.82
N LYS A 27 25.81 -29.83 29.24
CA LYS A 27 27.10 -29.41 28.67
C LYS A 27 26.80 -28.47 27.50
N ASP A 28 26.89 -27.17 27.74
CA ASP A 28 26.85 -26.16 26.68
C ASP A 28 28.10 -26.29 25.80
N PHE A 29 27.92 -26.89 24.63
CA PHE A 29 28.86 -26.83 23.53
C PHE A 29 28.75 -25.43 22.90
N LYS A 30 29.59 -24.49 23.36
CA LYS A 30 29.76 -23.19 22.70
C LYS A 30 30.58 -23.38 21.43
N GLU A 31 29.91 -23.66 20.31
CA GLU A 31 30.44 -23.27 19.01
C GLU A 31 30.26 -21.75 18.86
N THR A 32 31.36 -21.02 19.02
CA THR A 32 31.43 -19.62 18.60
C THR A 32 31.40 -19.58 17.07
N PRO A 33 30.48 -18.84 16.42
CA PRO A 33 30.56 -18.61 14.98
C PRO A 33 31.86 -17.85 14.66
N PRO A 34 32.48 -18.06 13.48
CA PRO A 34 33.67 -17.32 13.11
C PRO A 34 33.35 -15.82 13.03
N THR A 35 34.02 -15.04 13.87
CA THR A 35 34.04 -13.58 13.82
C THR A 35 34.51 -13.15 12.43
N THR A 36 33.57 -12.76 11.57
CA THR A 36 33.90 -12.03 10.35
C THR A 36 34.41 -10.65 10.79
N PRO A 37 35.61 -10.20 10.39
CA PRO A 37 36.07 -8.86 10.71
C PRO A 37 35.09 -7.84 10.13
N ALA A 38 34.67 -6.89 10.96
CA ALA A 38 33.81 -5.78 10.53
C ALA A 38 34.48 -5.04 9.36
N PRO A 39 33.76 -4.71 8.27
CA PRO A 39 34.33 -3.88 7.22
C PRO A 39 34.69 -2.52 7.81
N GLU A 40 35.92 -2.07 7.57
CA GLU A 40 36.40 -0.75 8.00
C GLU A 40 35.44 0.35 7.51
N PRO A 41 35.20 1.39 8.33
CA PRO A 41 34.36 2.50 7.91
C PRO A 41 35.04 3.22 6.75
N ILE A 42 34.44 3.14 5.56
CA ILE A 42 34.81 4.00 4.44
C ILE A 42 34.61 5.44 4.88
N GLN A 43 35.71 6.16 5.10
CA GLN A 43 35.74 7.60 5.33
C GLN A 43 35.19 8.29 4.08
N PHE A 44 33.89 8.59 4.09
CA PHE A 44 33.30 9.48 3.10
C PHE A 44 33.79 10.90 3.40
N GLN A 45 34.87 11.31 2.74
CA GLN A 45 35.28 12.71 2.71
C GLN A 45 34.17 13.50 1.99
N LEU A 46 33.32 14.18 2.74
CA LEU A 46 32.40 15.15 2.18
C LEU A 46 33.22 16.29 1.56
N PRO A 47 33.02 16.64 0.28
CA PRO A 47 33.67 17.82 -0.29
C PRO A 47 33.18 19.07 0.45
N SER A 48 34.12 19.91 0.85
CA SER A 48 33.86 21.19 1.51
C SER A 48 32.94 22.06 0.64
N PRO A 49 31.95 22.77 1.22
CA PRO A 49 31.13 23.71 0.45
C PRO A 49 32.00 24.86 -0.06
N PRO A 50 31.78 25.35 -1.31
CA PRO A 50 32.47 26.53 -1.78
C PRO A 50 32.10 27.75 -0.92
N ARG A 51 33.11 28.53 -0.55
CA ARG A 51 32.99 29.83 0.14
C ARG A 51 31.96 30.70 -0.57
N SER A 52 30.93 31.11 0.17
CA SER A 52 29.97 32.12 -0.27
C SER A 52 30.69 33.45 -0.52
N SER A 53 30.90 33.80 -1.78
CA SER A 53 31.09 35.20 -2.16
C SER A 53 29.81 35.94 -1.83
N GLY A 54 29.89 36.87 -0.86
CA GLY A 54 28.76 37.70 -0.45
C GLY A 54 28.21 38.47 -1.65
N VAL A 55 26.96 38.18 -1.99
CA VAL A 55 26.16 39.04 -2.86
C VAL A 55 25.31 39.89 -1.91
N ALA A 56 25.61 41.18 -1.89
CA ALA A 56 24.92 42.17 -1.09
C ALA A 56 23.41 42.15 -1.35
N CYS A 57 22.62 42.12 -0.28
CA CYS A 57 21.18 42.37 -0.34
C CYS A 57 20.96 43.82 -0.80
N GLY A 58 20.56 44.01 -2.05
CA GLY A 58 20.04 45.28 -2.55
C GLY A 58 18.66 45.60 -1.97
N PRO A 59 18.26 46.89 -1.89
CA PRO A 59 17.00 47.29 -1.29
C PRO A 59 15.78 46.80 -2.10
N VAL A 60 14.82 46.24 -1.38
CA VAL A 60 13.54 45.76 -1.89
C VAL A 60 12.70 46.96 -2.35
N THR A 61 12.49 47.08 -3.65
CA THR A 61 11.50 48.00 -4.23
C THR A 61 10.09 47.42 -3.99
N PRO A 62 9.12 48.24 -3.52
CA PRO A 62 7.76 47.76 -3.29
C PRO A 62 7.06 47.45 -4.63
N PRO A 63 6.30 46.35 -4.73
CA PRO A 63 5.59 46.02 -5.95
C PRO A 63 4.47 47.04 -6.20
N HIS A 64 4.57 47.70 -7.35
CA HIS A 64 3.49 48.44 -8.00
C HIS A 64 2.19 47.62 -7.96
N GLN A 65 1.10 48.24 -7.52
CA GLN A 65 -0.24 47.64 -7.57
C GLN A 65 -0.57 47.26 -9.01
N MET A 66 -0.43 45.98 -9.35
CA MET A 66 -0.91 45.45 -10.61
C MET A 66 -2.41 45.16 -10.50
N ILE A 67 -3.14 45.98 -11.23
CA ILE A 67 -4.55 45.88 -11.59
C ILE A 67 -4.91 44.41 -11.88
N SER A 68 -5.90 43.92 -11.16
CA SER A 68 -6.47 42.57 -11.26
C SER A 68 -7.16 42.34 -12.60
N SER A 69 -6.38 42.11 -13.65
CA SER A 69 -6.87 41.62 -14.93
C SER A 69 -7.07 40.10 -14.82
N ARG A 70 -8.27 39.71 -14.38
CA ARG A 70 -8.73 38.32 -14.34
C ARG A 70 -8.57 37.72 -15.75
N PRO A 71 -7.80 36.63 -15.96
CA PRO A 71 -7.77 35.99 -17.26
C PRO A 71 -9.17 35.45 -17.57
N SER A 72 -9.74 35.88 -18.70
CA SER A 72 -11.00 35.38 -19.22
C SER A 72 -10.90 33.86 -19.40
N THR A 73 -11.74 33.12 -18.69
CA THR A 73 -12.00 31.70 -18.95
C THR A 73 -12.30 31.49 -20.43
N PRO A 74 -11.62 30.57 -21.14
CA PRO A 74 -12.01 30.24 -22.50
C PRO A 74 -13.44 29.69 -22.50
N PRO A 75 -14.29 30.04 -23.50
CA PRO A 75 -15.62 29.46 -23.60
C PRO A 75 -15.51 27.93 -23.74
N SER A 76 -16.37 27.21 -23.00
CA SER A 76 -16.48 25.76 -23.14
C SER A 76 -16.76 25.40 -24.59
N PRO A 77 -16.13 24.35 -25.14
CA PRO A 77 -16.52 23.81 -26.43
C PRO A 77 -18.03 23.52 -26.40
N ASN A 78 -18.77 24.00 -27.40
CA ASN A 78 -20.16 23.60 -27.56
C ASN A 78 -20.16 22.18 -28.13
N TRP A 79 -20.28 21.16 -27.29
CA TRP A 79 -20.54 19.81 -27.77
C TRP A 79 -21.90 19.82 -28.45
N PRO A 80 -22.01 19.46 -29.74
CA PRO A 80 -23.30 19.43 -30.41
C PRO A 80 -24.24 18.52 -29.62
N SER A 81 -25.41 19.05 -29.27
CA SER A 81 -26.51 18.31 -28.65
C SER A 81 -26.82 17.11 -29.55
N ILE A 82 -26.40 15.92 -29.10
CA ILE A 82 -26.67 14.68 -29.82
C ILE A 82 -28.17 14.44 -29.75
N ASN A 83 -28.84 14.66 -30.87
CA ASN A 83 -30.25 14.35 -31.07
C ASN A 83 -30.47 12.85 -30.75
N PRO A 84 -31.30 12.48 -29.75
CA PRO A 84 -31.45 11.08 -29.32
C PRO A 84 -32.25 10.20 -30.30
N LYS A 85 -32.53 10.68 -31.53
CA LYS A 85 -33.39 10.00 -32.53
C LYS A 85 -32.67 9.50 -33.78
N VAL A 86 -31.34 9.51 -33.82
CA VAL A 86 -30.55 8.78 -34.85
C VAL A 86 -29.58 7.80 -34.19
N ALA A 87 -30.03 7.18 -33.10
CA ALA A 87 -29.31 6.13 -32.40
C ALA A 87 -30.01 4.79 -32.68
N LEU A 88 -29.99 4.34 -33.92
CA LEU A 88 -30.34 2.98 -34.33
C LEU A 88 -29.91 2.82 -35.78
N ARG A 89 -29.35 1.65 -36.12
CA ARG A 89 -28.76 1.27 -37.42
C ARG A 89 -27.26 1.57 -37.58
N TYR A 90 -26.44 1.12 -36.63
CA TYR A 90 -25.26 0.38 -37.05
C TYR A 90 -25.51 -1.08 -36.70
N LEU A 91 -25.68 -1.87 -37.74
CA LEU A 91 -25.90 -3.30 -37.66
C LEU A 91 -24.73 -3.92 -36.90
N ASP A 92 -25.07 -4.54 -35.77
CA ASP A 92 -24.30 -5.61 -35.15
C ASP A 92 -24.11 -6.73 -36.18
N LEU A 93 -23.02 -6.63 -36.94
CA LEU A 93 -22.40 -7.80 -37.54
C LEU A 93 -21.80 -8.58 -36.37
N PRO A 94 -22.21 -9.85 -36.12
CA PRO A 94 -21.53 -10.68 -35.14
C PRO A 94 -20.11 -10.89 -35.66
N GLY A 95 -19.17 -10.13 -35.10
CA GLY A 95 -17.74 -10.37 -35.27
C GLY A 95 -17.50 -11.82 -34.90
N THR A 96 -17.24 -12.65 -35.92
CA THR A 96 -16.82 -14.04 -35.74
C THR A 96 -15.74 -14.04 -34.65
N PRO A 97 -15.88 -14.81 -33.56
CA PRO A 97 -14.80 -14.90 -32.59
C PRO A 97 -13.61 -15.48 -33.35
N VAL A 98 -12.64 -14.62 -33.67
CA VAL A 98 -11.37 -15.03 -34.26
C VAL A 98 -10.81 -16.04 -33.28
N LYS A 99 -10.92 -17.31 -33.67
CA LYS A 99 -10.50 -18.47 -32.89
C LYS A 99 -8.97 -18.42 -32.86
N MET A 100 -8.43 -17.70 -31.89
CA MET A 100 -6.99 -17.58 -31.67
C MET A 100 -6.44 -18.98 -31.43
N SER A 101 -5.54 -19.41 -32.32
CA SER A 101 -5.04 -20.79 -32.44
C SER A 101 -4.03 -21.19 -31.35
N SER A 102 -4.07 -20.57 -30.17
CA SER A 102 -3.21 -21.00 -29.05
C SER A 102 -3.89 -20.78 -27.70
N PRO A 103 -3.76 -21.74 -26.77
CA PRO A 103 -4.40 -21.69 -25.46
C PRO A 103 -3.81 -20.54 -24.64
N LYS A 104 -4.50 -19.40 -24.66
CA LYS A 104 -4.18 -18.23 -23.87
C LYS A 104 -4.17 -18.61 -22.39
N VAL A 105 -3.06 -18.35 -21.69
CA VAL A 105 -2.94 -18.63 -20.26
C VAL A 105 -4.03 -17.84 -19.52
N LYS A 106 -4.97 -18.58 -18.91
CA LYS A 106 -6.08 -18.03 -18.14
C LYS A 106 -5.60 -17.65 -16.74
N THR A 107 -5.96 -16.47 -16.27
CA THR A 107 -5.56 -15.98 -14.94
C THR A 107 -6.06 -16.89 -13.83
N ALA A 108 -7.30 -17.41 -13.95
CA ALA A 108 -7.90 -18.27 -12.94
C ALA A 108 -7.09 -19.55 -12.67
N THR A 109 -6.52 -20.17 -13.70
CA THR A 109 -5.73 -21.41 -13.52
C THR A 109 -4.37 -21.17 -12.89
N LEU A 110 -3.86 -19.93 -12.92
CA LEU A 110 -2.58 -19.56 -12.32
C LEU A 110 -2.69 -19.29 -10.82
N TRP A 111 -3.87 -18.93 -10.31
CA TRP A 111 -4.07 -18.67 -8.88
C TRP A 111 -3.84 -19.90 -8.02
N SER A 112 -4.20 -21.09 -8.50
CA SER A 112 -4.04 -22.36 -7.78
C SER A 112 -2.60 -22.89 -7.77
N LYS A 113 -1.69 -22.33 -8.58
CA LYS A 113 -0.30 -22.82 -8.71
C LYS A 113 0.62 -22.22 -7.65
N ASN A 114 1.67 -22.96 -7.29
CA ASN A 114 2.71 -22.49 -6.36
C ASN A 114 3.66 -21.48 -7.03
N LYS A 115 4.40 -20.72 -6.21
CA LYS A 115 5.33 -19.70 -6.70
C LYS A 115 6.39 -20.29 -7.62
N ASP A 116 6.95 -21.44 -7.28
CA ASP A 116 8.03 -22.07 -8.05
C ASP A 116 7.54 -22.55 -9.41
N ASP A 117 6.32 -23.10 -9.48
CA ASP A 117 5.69 -23.50 -10.74
C ASP A 117 5.37 -22.29 -11.64
N LEU A 118 4.99 -21.16 -11.04
CA LEU A 118 4.80 -19.91 -11.77
C LEU A 118 6.13 -19.37 -12.33
N LEU A 119 7.25 -19.56 -11.64
CA LEU A 119 8.57 -19.16 -12.13
C LEU A 119 9.06 -20.08 -13.26
N LYS A 120 8.81 -21.39 -13.18
CA LYS A 120 9.11 -22.33 -14.28
C LYS A 120 8.35 -21.96 -15.55
N THR A 121 7.02 -21.82 -15.46
CA THR A 121 6.18 -21.41 -16.59
C THR A 121 6.56 -20.04 -17.16
N LEU A 122 6.98 -19.09 -16.32
CA LEU A 122 7.49 -17.80 -16.77
C LEU A 122 8.79 -17.91 -17.57
N THR A 123 9.66 -18.86 -17.23
CA THR A 123 10.94 -19.07 -17.89
C THR A 123 10.74 -19.69 -19.28
N GLU A 124 9.83 -20.67 -19.38
CA GLU A 124 9.39 -21.27 -20.64
C GLU A 124 8.78 -20.22 -21.58
N LEU A 125 7.84 -19.40 -21.09
CA LEU A 125 7.20 -18.34 -21.90
C LEU A 125 8.19 -17.28 -22.38
N LYS A 126 9.23 -16.98 -21.59
CA LYS A 126 10.30 -16.06 -22.00
C LYS A 126 11.19 -16.66 -23.09
N ALA A 127 11.53 -17.95 -22.99
CA ALA A 127 12.32 -18.65 -24.00
C ALA A 127 11.58 -18.69 -25.35
N GLU A 128 10.29 -19.05 -25.34
CA GLU A 128 9.45 -19.07 -26.55
C GLU A 128 9.34 -17.66 -27.18
N LEU A 129 9.14 -16.63 -26.36
CA LEU A 129 9.11 -15.25 -26.83
C LEU A 129 10.47 -14.81 -27.42
N GLY A 130 11.58 -15.25 -26.85
CA GLY A 130 12.93 -15.01 -27.37
C GLY A 130 13.11 -15.61 -28.76
N GLN A 131 12.72 -16.88 -28.92
CA GLN A 131 12.77 -17.57 -30.22
C GLN A 131 11.91 -16.88 -31.28
N LEU A 132 10.69 -16.47 -30.94
CA LEU A 132 9.79 -15.78 -31.87
C LEU A 132 10.29 -14.38 -32.25
N ARG A 133 11.05 -13.71 -31.38
CA ARG A 133 11.70 -12.43 -31.71
C ARG A 133 12.82 -12.60 -32.71
N ILE A 134 13.62 -13.66 -32.59
CA ILE A 134 14.67 -13.98 -33.59
C ILE A 134 14.01 -14.33 -34.92
N GLN A 135 12.99 -15.21 -34.89
CA GLN A 135 12.24 -15.61 -36.08
C GLN A 135 11.58 -14.43 -36.79
N LYS A 136 11.11 -13.42 -36.04
CA LYS A 136 10.56 -12.18 -36.62
C LYS A 136 11.56 -11.45 -37.51
N VAL A 137 12.84 -11.49 -37.16
CA VAL A 137 13.91 -10.83 -37.93
C VAL A 137 14.31 -11.68 -39.13
N THR A 138 14.37 -13.00 -38.97
CA THR A 138 14.85 -13.91 -40.03
C THR A 138 13.76 -14.29 -41.04
N SER A 139 12.48 -14.31 -40.65
CA SER A 139 11.38 -14.74 -41.53
C SER A 139 10.02 -14.14 -41.14
N SER A 140 9.30 -13.57 -42.11
CA SER A 140 7.96 -13.00 -41.89
C SER A 140 6.86 -14.06 -41.98
N GLY A 141 6.82 -15.00 -41.04
CA GLY A 141 5.82 -16.09 -41.00
C GLY A 141 4.54 -15.79 -40.20
N THR A 142 3.48 -16.56 -40.40
CA THR A 142 2.17 -16.45 -39.70
C THR A 142 2.24 -16.72 -38.19
N LYS A 143 3.36 -17.29 -37.69
CA LYS A 143 3.61 -17.61 -36.28
C LYS A 143 3.84 -16.36 -35.40
N LEU A 144 3.98 -15.17 -36.00
CA LEU A 144 4.23 -13.89 -35.31
C LEU A 144 3.03 -13.36 -34.51
N ASN A 145 1.81 -13.78 -34.85
CA ASN A 145 0.60 -13.38 -34.13
C ASN A 145 0.61 -13.82 -32.64
N LYS A 146 1.41 -14.84 -32.30
CA LYS A 146 1.60 -15.33 -30.93
C LYS A 146 2.40 -14.37 -30.03
N ILE A 147 3.23 -13.48 -30.60
CA ILE A 147 4.09 -12.57 -29.83
C ILE A 147 3.25 -11.70 -28.89
N HIS A 148 2.15 -11.16 -29.39
CA HIS A 148 1.23 -10.34 -28.60
C HIS A 148 0.64 -11.11 -27.41
N ASP A 149 0.21 -12.34 -27.65
CA ASP A 149 -0.43 -13.17 -26.62
C ASP A 149 0.57 -13.66 -25.56
N LEU A 150 1.78 -14.02 -25.96
CA LEU A 150 2.86 -14.41 -25.05
C LEU A 150 3.26 -13.25 -24.13
N ARG A 151 3.37 -12.02 -24.66
CA ARG A 151 3.61 -10.82 -23.82
C ARG A 151 2.53 -10.65 -22.75
N LYS A 152 1.26 -10.83 -23.15
CA LYS A 152 0.13 -10.76 -22.21
C LYS A 152 0.16 -11.92 -21.20
N SER A 153 0.54 -13.12 -21.59
CA SER A 153 0.66 -14.27 -20.69
C SER A 153 1.78 -14.08 -19.67
N ILE A 154 2.96 -13.61 -20.07
CA ILE A 154 4.07 -13.25 -19.16
C ILE A 154 3.62 -12.19 -18.16
N ALA A 155 2.94 -11.14 -18.63
CA ALA A 155 2.43 -10.09 -17.76
C ALA A 155 1.42 -10.64 -16.71
N ARG A 156 0.54 -11.56 -17.09
CA ARG A 156 -0.40 -12.21 -16.15
C ARG A 156 0.34 -13.00 -15.06
N VAL A 157 1.34 -13.79 -15.43
CA VAL A 157 2.11 -14.59 -14.46
C VAL A 157 2.84 -13.68 -13.48
N LEU A 158 3.56 -12.66 -13.96
CA LEU A 158 4.24 -11.67 -13.11
C LEU A 158 3.27 -10.94 -12.18
N THR A 159 2.08 -10.58 -12.69
CA THR A 159 1.04 -9.91 -11.88
C THR A 159 0.63 -10.79 -10.70
N ILE A 160 0.36 -12.07 -10.93
CA ILE A 160 -0.06 -12.99 -9.86
C ILE A 160 1.06 -13.23 -8.85
N VAL A 161 2.30 -13.40 -9.31
CA VAL A 161 3.47 -13.53 -8.42
C VAL A 161 3.60 -12.31 -7.51
N ASN A 162 3.50 -11.10 -8.07
CA ASN A 162 3.58 -9.85 -7.31
C ASN A 162 2.41 -9.68 -6.32
N ILE A 163 1.19 -10.06 -6.72
CA ILE A 163 0.01 -10.02 -5.84
C ILE A 163 0.20 -10.97 -4.66
N LYS A 164 0.59 -12.23 -4.91
CA LYS A 164 0.82 -13.24 -3.85
C LYS A 164 1.92 -12.81 -2.89
N GLN A 165 3.02 -12.26 -3.41
CA GLN A 165 4.10 -11.74 -2.57
C GLN A 165 3.60 -10.58 -1.69
N ARG A 166 2.88 -9.62 -2.27
CA ARG A 166 2.35 -8.47 -1.53
C ARG A 166 1.28 -8.87 -0.52
N SER A 167 0.43 -9.85 -0.80
CA SER A 167 -0.54 -10.37 0.17
C SER A 167 0.16 -11.04 1.35
N GLN A 168 1.21 -11.83 1.11
CA GLN A 168 1.99 -12.44 2.17
C GLN A 168 2.70 -11.39 3.04
N LEU A 169 3.28 -10.36 2.44
CA LEU A 169 3.89 -9.25 3.18
C LEU A 169 2.86 -8.48 4.01
N ARG A 170 1.64 -8.28 3.50
CA ARG A 170 0.54 -7.67 4.27
C ARG A 170 0.17 -8.48 5.51
N LEU A 171 0.18 -9.81 5.41
CA LEU A 171 -0.05 -10.68 6.56
C LEU A 171 1.08 -10.56 7.58
N PHE A 172 2.35 -10.59 7.13
CA PHE A 172 3.51 -10.47 8.00
C PHE A 172 3.62 -9.12 8.72
N TYR A 173 3.24 -8.02 8.05
CA TYR A 173 3.24 -6.67 8.63
C TYR A 173 1.90 -6.29 9.29
N LYS A 174 0.93 -7.20 9.35
CA LYS A 174 -0.35 -6.95 10.02
C LYS A 174 -0.09 -6.59 11.49
N ASN A 175 -0.75 -5.56 11.99
CA ASN A 175 -0.67 -5.06 13.37
C ASN A 175 0.69 -4.50 13.81
N LYS A 176 1.71 -4.45 12.93
CA LYS A 176 2.96 -3.77 13.26
C LYS A 176 2.77 -2.26 13.19
N LYS A 177 3.34 -1.54 14.16
CA LYS A 177 3.26 -0.06 14.24
C LYS A 177 3.78 0.61 12.96
N TYR A 178 4.89 0.11 12.41
CA TYR A 178 5.52 0.69 11.23
C TYR A 178 5.36 -0.21 10.02
N LEU A 179 4.69 0.34 9.00
CA LEU A 179 4.55 -0.28 7.68
C LEU A 179 5.56 0.34 6.70
N PRO A 180 6.14 -0.47 5.80
CA PRO A 180 6.90 0.05 4.68
C PRO A 180 6.00 0.91 3.78
N LEU A 181 6.59 1.90 3.10
CA LEU A 181 5.88 2.92 2.31
C LEU A 181 4.91 2.32 1.29
N ASP A 182 5.28 1.20 0.67
CA ASP A 182 4.44 0.51 -0.32
C ASP A 182 3.16 -0.08 0.27
N LEU A 183 3.21 -0.57 1.52
CA LEU A 183 2.06 -1.21 2.16
C LEU A 183 1.12 -0.21 2.83
N ARG A 184 1.53 1.07 2.95
CA ARG A 184 0.68 2.13 3.51
C ARG A 184 -0.55 2.37 2.63
N PRO A 185 -1.68 2.78 3.22
CA PRO A 185 -2.86 3.14 2.44
C PRO A 185 -2.55 4.31 1.51
N LYS A 186 -3.01 4.20 0.25
CA LYS A 186 -2.83 5.26 -0.74
C LYS A 186 -3.85 6.38 -0.51
N GLN A 187 -3.44 7.38 0.24
CA GLN A 187 -4.23 8.58 0.53
C GLN A 187 -3.48 9.86 0.11
N THR A 188 -4.22 10.95 -0.09
CA THR A 188 -3.60 12.25 -0.37
C THR A 188 -2.77 12.74 0.84
N ARG A 189 -1.82 13.65 0.60
CA ARG A 189 -0.98 14.22 1.67
C ARG A 189 -1.81 14.97 2.71
N ALA A 190 -2.86 15.68 2.28
CA ALA A 190 -3.78 16.38 3.16
C ALA A 190 -4.51 15.41 4.11
N ILE A 191 -5.03 14.28 3.58
CA ILE A 191 -5.71 13.25 4.38
C ILE A 191 -4.76 12.58 5.38
N ARG A 192 -3.48 12.42 5.04
CA ARG A 192 -2.48 11.85 5.98
C ARG A 192 -2.07 12.80 7.09
N ARG A 193 -2.26 14.11 6.92
CA ARG A 193 -1.85 15.15 7.88
C ARG A 193 -2.98 15.67 8.75
N ARG A 194 -4.24 15.48 8.34
CA ARG A 194 -5.39 15.85 9.17
C ARG A 194 -5.43 14.99 10.44
N LEU A 195 -6.05 15.52 11.48
CA LEU A 195 -6.35 14.79 12.72
C LEU A 195 -7.15 13.52 12.43
N SER A 196 -6.92 12.47 13.22
CA SER A 196 -7.75 11.27 13.16
C SER A 196 -9.20 11.60 13.58
N PRO A 197 -10.21 10.84 13.09
CA PRO A 197 -11.59 11.07 13.49
C PRO A 197 -11.80 10.99 15.01
N GLU A 198 -11.05 10.10 15.67
CA GLU A 198 -11.07 9.93 17.12
C GLU A 198 -10.56 11.19 17.82
N GLU A 199 -9.35 11.66 17.48
CA GLU A 199 -8.79 12.92 18.01
C GLU A 199 -9.71 14.11 17.74
N LYS A 200 -10.32 14.18 16.55
CA LYS A 200 -11.27 15.24 16.21
C LYS A 200 -12.57 15.17 17.04
N SER A 201 -12.99 13.97 17.42
CA SER A 201 -14.19 13.73 18.23
C SER A 201 -13.94 13.83 19.73
N GLN A 202 -12.68 13.87 20.17
CA GLN A 202 -12.35 14.02 21.57
C GLN A 202 -12.85 15.37 22.08
N VAL A 203 -13.73 15.31 23.07
CA VAL A 203 -14.34 16.47 23.73
C VAL A 203 -13.97 16.40 25.20
N LEU A 204 -13.57 17.53 25.77
CA LEU A 204 -13.30 17.64 27.21
C LEU A 204 -14.51 17.19 28.04
N GLU A 205 -14.28 16.52 29.17
CA GLU A 205 -15.37 16.06 30.05
C GLU A 205 -16.33 17.18 30.47
N LYS A 206 -15.78 18.38 30.72
CA LYS A 206 -16.56 19.60 31.01
C LYS A 206 -17.54 19.94 29.89
N THR A 207 -17.09 19.87 28.63
CA THR A 207 -17.92 20.16 27.47
C THR A 207 -18.94 19.04 27.23
N LYS A 208 -18.55 17.77 27.44
CA LYS A 208 -19.47 16.62 27.35
C LYS A 208 -20.60 16.74 28.37
N LYS A 209 -20.30 17.03 29.65
CA LYS A 209 -21.31 17.30 30.68
C LYS A 209 -22.26 18.43 30.27
N ARG A 210 -21.72 19.56 29.78
CA ARG A 210 -22.54 20.69 29.29
C ARG A 210 -23.49 20.28 28.16
N GLN A 211 -23.00 19.53 27.18
CA GLN A 211 -23.81 19.04 26.05
C GLN A 211 -24.91 18.07 26.49
N THR A 212 -24.63 17.19 27.47
CA THR A 212 -25.63 16.29 28.04
C THR A 212 -26.71 17.04 28.81
N HIS A 213 -26.33 18.03 29.63
CA HIS A 213 -27.28 18.79 30.45
C HIS A 213 -28.10 19.79 29.63
N PHE A 214 -27.50 20.45 28.64
CA PHE A 214 -28.14 21.49 27.83
C PHE A 214 -28.01 21.18 26.33
N PRO A 215 -28.71 20.15 25.82
CA PRO A 215 -28.74 19.86 24.40
C PRO A 215 -29.51 20.95 23.66
N GLN A 216 -29.06 21.28 22.44
CA GLN A 216 -29.81 22.20 21.56
C GLN A 216 -31.12 21.54 21.15
N ARG A 217 -32.24 22.08 21.65
CA ARG A 217 -33.58 21.58 21.36
C ARG A 217 -34.11 22.22 20.08
N LYS A 218 -34.82 21.45 19.26
CA LYS A 218 -35.57 21.97 18.11
C LYS A 218 -36.94 22.45 18.62
N PHE A 219 -37.34 23.67 18.26
CA PHE A 219 -38.66 24.22 18.59
C PHE A 219 -39.24 24.98 17.40
N ALA A 220 -40.55 25.15 17.38
CA ALA A 220 -41.27 25.97 16.41
C ALA A 220 -42.13 26.97 17.17
N VAL A 221 -42.22 28.20 16.66
CA VAL A 221 -43.09 29.25 17.22
C VAL A 221 -44.33 29.30 16.35
N LYS A 222 -45.50 29.16 16.98
CA LYS A 222 -46.77 29.33 16.29
C LYS A 222 -46.98 30.83 16.03
N VAL A 223 -47.17 31.17 14.76
CA VAL A 223 -47.59 32.51 14.31
C VAL A 223 -49.09 32.64 14.50
#